data_AF-A0A958J6N4-F1
#
_entry.id   AF-A0A958J6N4-F1
#
_cell.length_a   1.000
_cell.length_b   1.000
_cell.length_c   1.000
_cell.angle_alpha   90.00
_cell.angle_beta   90.00
_cell.angle_gamma   90.00
#
_symmetry.space_group_name_H-M   'P 1'
#
loop_
_entity.id
_entity.type
_entity.pdbx_description
1 polymer ?
#
loop_
_entity_poly.entity_id
_entity_poly.type
_entity_poly.pdbx_seq_one_letter_code
_entity_poly.pdbx_strand_id
1 'polypeptide(L)'
;MYTPRITAIFFLLTFLQIFFLHAQPLPTQESTIFSGSGNCAVCHAPGTPNTAALLGPNGDDISPVTYWRATMMANSAKDPYWQARVTAEVAANP
;
A
#
# COMPACT_ATOMS: atom_id res chain seq x y z
N MET A 1 -21.09 20.55 -31.25
CA MET A 1 -22.27 19.69 -31.00
C MET A 1 -21.76 18.25 -30.91
N TYR A 2 -21.33 17.80 -29.71
CA TYR A 2 -20.83 16.43 -29.52
C TYR A 2 -22.01 15.47 -29.39
N THR A 3 -21.94 14.32 -30.07
CA THR A 3 -23.03 13.34 -30.10
C THR A 3 -23.14 12.60 -28.75
N PRO A 4 -24.36 12.40 -28.21
CA PRO A 4 -24.59 11.85 -26.87
C PRO A 4 -24.03 10.43 -26.64
N ARG A 5 -23.74 9.71 -27.74
CA ARG A 5 -23.12 8.39 -27.72
C ARG A 5 -21.64 8.44 -27.31
N ILE A 6 -20.89 9.48 -27.70
CA ILE A 6 -19.47 9.60 -27.38
C ILE A 6 -19.28 9.96 -25.91
N THR A 7 -20.13 10.83 -25.37
CA THR A 7 -20.15 11.17 -23.94
C THR A 7 -20.48 9.98 -23.05
N ALA A 8 -21.44 9.13 -23.45
CA ALA A 8 -21.79 7.92 -22.70
C ALA A 8 -20.64 6.88 -22.67
N ILE A 9 -19.93 6.70 -23.79
CA ILE A 9 -18.77 5.80 -23.86
C ILE A 9 -17.63 6.30 -22.98
N PHE A 10 -17.33 7.60 -22.99
CA PHE A 10 -16.31 8.19 -22.10
C PHE A 10 -16.65 8.01 -20.63
N PHE A 11 -17.92 8.20 -20.25
CA PHE A 11 -18.39 7.95 -18.89
C PHE A 11 -18.27 6.48 -18.49
N LEU A 12 -18.61 5.55 -19.39
CA LEU A 12 -18.50 4.12 -19.12
C LEU A 12 -17.04 3.66 -18.96
N LEU A 13 -16.13 4.18 -19.80
CA LEU A 13 -14.71 3.85 -19.76
C LEU A 13 -14.02 4.43 -18.52
N THR A 14 -14.35 5.66 -18.13
CA THR A 14 -13.83 6.28 -16.89
C THR A 14 -14.35 5.57 -15.65
N PHE A 15 -15.63 5.16 -15.63
CA PHE A 15 -16.19 4.35 -14.54
C PHE A 15 -15.51 2.98 -14.45
N LEU A 16 -15.25 2.33 -15.58
CA LEU A 16 -14.54 1.04 -15.63
C LEU A 16 -13.10 1.13 -15.10
N GLN A 17 -12.39 2.24 -15.35
CA GLN A 17 -11.01 2.44 -14.86
C GLN A 17 -10.95 2.61 -13.34
N ILE A 18 -11.96 3.24 -12.72
CA ILE A 18 -12.02 3.44 -11.26
C ILE A 18 -12.20 2.10 -10.52
N PHE A 19 -12.91 1.13 -11.12
CA PHE A 19 -13.04 -0.22 -10.59
C PHE A 19 -11.71 -1.01 -10.52
N PHE A 20 -10.65 -0.56 -11.21
CA PHE A 20 -9.34 -1.20 -11.19
C PHE A 20 -8.31 -0.53 -10.27
N LEU A 21 -8.68 0.46 -9.44
CA LEU A 21 -7.84 0.96 -8.34
C LEU A 21 -7.68 -0.12 -7.25
N HIS A 22 -6.91 -1.16 -7.56
CA HIS A 22 -6.50 -2.16 -6.58
C HIS A 22 -5.36 -1.56 -5.76
N ALA A 23 -5.56 -1.49 -4.44
CA ALA A 23 -4.49 -1.20 -3.52
C ALA A 23 -3.35 -2.20 -3.78
N GLN A 24 -2.14 -1.68 -3.99
CA GLN A 24 -0.98 -2.53 -4.29
C GLN A 24 -0.76 -3.51 -3.12
N PRO A 25 -0.56 -4.81 -3.42
CA PRO A 25 -0.26 -5.79 -2.39
C PRO A 25 1.08 -5.45 -1.71
N LEU A 26 1.22 -5.85 -0.45
CA LEU A 26 2.48 -5.71 0.26
C LEU A 26 3.53 -6.66 -0.35
N PRO A 27 4.80 -6.23 -0.46
CA PRO A 27 5.86 -7.07 -1.00
C PRO A 27 6.10 -8.29 -0.10
N THR A 28 6.34 -9.45 -0.71
CA THR A 28 6.61 -10.73 -0.01
C THR A 28 8.01 -11.27 -0.32
N GLN A 29 8.81 -10.54 -1.11
CA GLN A 29 10.16 -10.95 -1.48
C GLN A 29 11.09 -10.86 -0.28
N GLU A 30 12.10 -11.75 -0.26
CA GLU A 30 13.07 -11.84 0.83
C GLU A 30 14.50 -11.77 0.29
N SER A 31 15.43 -11.39 1.17
CA SER A 31 16.87 -11.50 0.97
C SER A 31 17.48 -12.24 2.17
N THR A 32 18.81 -12.32 2.25
CA THR A 32 19.50 -12.93 3.38
C THR A 32 19.22 -12.27 4.72
N ILE A 33 18.89 -10.97 4.71
CA ILE A 33 18.72 -10.16 5.94
C ILE A 33 17.43 -9.32 5.95
N PHE A 34 16.62 -9.36 4.89
CA PHE A 34 15.36 -8.60 4.80
C PHE A 34 14.20 -9.49 4.37
N SER A 35 13.00 -9.21 4.90
CA SER A 35 11.74 -9.85 4.49
C SER A 35 10.72 -8.78 4.14
N GLY A 36 9.95 -9.01 3.08
CA GLY A 36 8.90 -8.10 2.63
C GLY A 36 7.76 -8.01 3.66
N SER A 37 7.19 -6.80 3.82
CA SER A 37 6.15 -6.54 4.82
C SER A 37 4.87 -7.36 4.64
N GLY A 38 4.63 -7.92 3.47
CA GLY A 38 3.53 -8.85 3.21
C GLY A 38 3.65 -10.15 4.00
N ASN A 39 4.87 -10.59 4.30
CA ASN A 39 5.09 -11.78 5.13
C ASN A 39 4.70 -11.52 6.59
N CYS A 40 4.85 -10.28 7.06
CA CYS A 40 4.41 -9.87 8.40
C CYS A 40 2.87 -9.84 8.51
N ALA A 41 2.17 -9.51 7.42
CA ALA A 41 0.71 -9.40 7.38
C ALA A 41 0.00 -10.74 7.63
N VAL A 42 0.69 -11.87 7.47
CA VAL A 42 0.14 -13.21 7.76
C VAL A 42 -0.30 -13.33 9.23
N CYS A 43 0.44 -12.69 10.15
CA CYS A 43 0.15 -12.75 11.59
C CYS A 43 -0.22 -11.38 12.19
N HIS A 44 0.21 -10.29 11.57
CA HIS A 44 0.02 -8.93 12.07
C HIS A 44 -1.09 -8.15 11.33
N ALA A 45 -2.03 -8.86 10.72
CA ALA A 45 -3.30 -8.35 10.22
C ALA A 45 -4.45 -9.31 10.60
N PRO A 46 -5.71 -8.87 10.63
CA PRO A 46 -6.84 -9.78 10.85
C PRO A 46 -6.93 -10.76 9.68
N GLY A 47 -7.11 -12.05 9.96
CA GLY A 47 -7.15 -13.05 8.91
C GLY A 47 -7.01 -14.49 9.42
N THR A 48 -7.05 -15.46 8.51
CA THR A 48 -6.87 -16.86 8.87
C THR A 48 -5.47 -17.13 9.41
N PRO A 49 -5.31 -17.96 10.46
CA PRO A 49 -6.34 -18.78 11.09
C PRO A 49 -7.15 -18.06 12.19
N ASN A 50 -6.71 -16.89 12.66
CA ASN A 50 -7.37 -16.15 13.73
C ASN A 50 -8.02 -14.86 13.22
N THR A 51 -9.25 -14.99 12.72
CA THR A 51 -10.01 -13.88 12.12
C THR A 51 -10.50 -12.84 13.13
N ALA A 52 -10.37 -13.11 14.43
CA ALA A 52 -10.76 -12.19 15.51
C ALA A 52 -9.55 -11.44 16.13
N ALA A 53 -8.31 -11.83 15.79
CA ALA A 53 -7.13 -11.12 16.27
C ALA A 53 -7.02 -9.73 15.65
N LEU A 54 -6.44 -8.80 16.41
CA LEU A 54 -6.14 -7.44 15.96
C LEU A 54 -7.38 -6.65 15.50
N LEU A 55 -8.54 -7.00 16.07
CA LEU A 55 -9.77 -6.24 15.98
C LEU A 55 -10.07 -5.56 17.32
N GLY A 56 -10.57 -4.33 17.27
CA GLY A 56 -11.08 -3.62 18.43
C GLY A 56 -12.40 -4.22 18.95
N PRO A 57 -12.92 -3.74 20.09
CA PRO A 57 -14.19 -4.22 20.65
C PRO A 57 -15.39 -4.08 19.70
N ASN A 58 -15.29 -3.17 18.72
CA ASN A 58 -16.34 -2.92 17.74
C ASN A 58 -16.09 -3.65 16.40
N GLY A 59 -15.03 -4.46 16.30
CA GLY A 59 -14.66 -5.17 15.07
C GLY A 59 -13.84 -4.34 14.08
N ASP A 60 -13.38 -3.15 14.47
CA ASP A 60 -12.49 -2.31 13.68
C ASP A 60 -11.08 -2.89 13.61
N ASP A 61 -10.46 -2.84 12.42
CA ASP A 61 -9.08 -3.30 12.23
C ASP A 61 -8.10 -2.35 12.94
N ILE A 62 -7.48 -2.86 14.01
CA ILE A 62 -6.47 -2.15 14.80
C ILE A 62 -5.06 -2.69 14.55
N SER A 63 -4.86 -3.40 13.45
CA SER A 63 -3.61 -4.12 13.21
C SER A 63 -2.43 -3.19 12.86
N PRO A 64 -1.22 -3.54 13.32
CA PRO A 64 -0.02 -2.76 13.01
C PRO A 64 0.21 -2.58 11.51
N VAL A 65 -0.08 -3.60 10.70
CA VAL A 65 0.12 -3.55 9.25
C VAL A 65 -0.80 -2.52 8.60
N THR A 66 -2.05 -2.44 9.03
CA THR A 66 -3.04 -1.48 8.51
C THR A 66 -2.68 -0.04 8.83
N TYR A 67 -2.15 0.25 10.03
CA TYR A 67 -1.70 1.60 10.35
C TYR A 67 -0.32 1.94 9.78
N TRP A 68 0.62 1.00 9.77
CA TRP A 68 1.98 1.21 9.30
C TRP A 68 2.04 1.57 7.82
N ARG A 69 1.25 0.90 6.96
CA ARG A 69 1.30 1.06 5.50
C ARG A 69 1.07 2.49 5.00
N ALA A 70 0.37 3.32 5.77
CA ALA A 70 0.08 4.71 5.43
C ALA A 70 1.13 5.70 5.97
N THR A 71 2.13 5.24 6.72
CA THR A 71 3.15 6.10 7.32
C THR A 71 4.24 6.49 6.32
N MET A 72 4.97 7.56 6.64
CA MET A 72 6.21 7.94 5.95
C MET A 72 7.26 6.82 5.99
N MET A 73 7.30 6.04 7.07
CA MET A 73 8.24 4.92 7.21
C MET A 73 8.00 3.85 6.14
N ALA A 74 6.75 3.40 5.97
CA ALA A 74 6.38 2.38 4.98
C ALA A 74 6.59 2.84 3.53
N ASN A 75 6.59 4.15 3.29
CA ASN A 75 6.72 4.73 1.95
C ASN A 75 8.08 5.41 1.71
N SER A 76 9.00 5.36 2.67
CA SER A 76 10.31 6.04 2.62
C SER A 76 11.10 5.73 1.33
N ALA A 77 11.17 4.45 0.95
CA ALA A 77 11.86 4.03 -0.27
C ALA A 77 11.20 4.53 -1.59
N LYS A 78 9.97 5.04 -1.54
CA LYS A 78 9.24 5.63 -2.68
C LYS A 78 9.17 7.16 -2.59
N ASP A 79 9.47 7.72 -1.42
CA ASP A 79 9.40 9.15 -1.18
C ASP A 79 10.64 9.85 -1.79
N PRO A 80 10.47 10.77 -2.74
CA PRO A 80 11.59 11.39 -3.43
C PRO A 80 12.42 12.30 -2.51
N TYR A 81 11.82 12.86 -1.45
CA TYR A 81 12.55 13.69 -0.50
C TYR A 81 13.46 12.83 0.40
N TRP A 82 12.96 11.68 0.86
CA TRP A 82 13.74 10.70 1.61
C TRP A 82 14.90 10.17 0.76
N GLN A 83 14.65 9.79 -0.49
CA GLN A 83 15.69 9.34 -1.41
C GLN A 83 16.78 10.40 -1.60
N ALA A 84 16.39 11.66 -1.81
CA ALA A 84 17.34 12.78 -1.95
C ALA A 84 18.20 12.98 -0.70
N ARG A 85 17.64 12.79 0.50
CA ARG A 85 18.42 12.85 1.75
C ARG A 85 19.37 11.69 1.92
N VAL A 86 18.94 10.46 1.65
CA VAL A 86 19.84 9.30 1.67
C VAL A 86 20.99 9.49 0.69
N THR A 87 20.73 9.96 -0.54
CA THR A 87 21.79 10.25 -1.51
C THR A 87 22.78 11.30 -0.98
N ALA A 88 22.29 12.37 -0.34
CA ALA A 88 23.14 13.40 0.23
C ALA A 88 23.98 12.88 1.41
N GLU A 89 23.40 12.05 2.29
CA GLU A 89 24.09 11.45 3.44
C GLU A 89 25.18 10.46 3.00
N VAL A 90 24.90 9.63 1.99
CA VAL A 90 25.87 8.71 1.39
C VAL A 90 27.02 9.48 0.73
N ALA A 91 26.73 10.56 0.00
CA ALA A 91 27.78 11.38 -0.61
C ALA A 91 28.68 12.07 0.43
N ALA A 92 28.12 12.41 1.60
CA ALA A 92 28.87 12.98 2.71
C ALA A 92 29.66 11.92 3.52
N ASN A 93 29.24 10.65 3.51
CA ASN A 93 29.81 9.55 4.29
C ASN A 93 30.03 8.29 3.42
N PRO A 94 31.06 8.29 2.57
CA PRO A 94 31.32 7.19 1.62
C PRO A 94 31.86 5.91 2.26
#